data_AF-F0XKA8-F1
#
_entry.id   AF-F0XKA8-F1
#
_cell.length_a   1.000
_cell.length_b   1.000
_cell.length_c   1.000
_cell.angle_alpha   90.00
_cell.angle_beta   90.00
_cell.angle_gamma   90.00
#
_symmetry.space_group_name_H-M   'P 1'
#
loop_
_entity.id
_entity.type
_entity.pdbx_description
1 polymer ?
#
loop_
_entity_poly.entity_id
_entity_poly.type
_entity_poly.pdbx_seq_one_letter_code
_entity_poly.pdbx_strand_id
1 'polypeptide(L)'
;MRHVIEAIMGPGAAAIVTRPTVNVGPIRSGPEVNVISDACIFVLDMRLSAGLVRDWVLALIYALILQYDDAWVKLVVQEASSNSASYSTLDYPMAALLPDNSKLVAPGADKPLAVPSMRTVDYKHHRYTDISAYVYGCSPHTSKDDCSVIEQRRSQEG
;
A
#
# COMPACT_ATOMS: atom_id res chain seq x y z
N MET A 1 9.26 -15.91 3.48
CA MET A 1 8.68 -14.62 3.03
C MET A 1 7.21 -14.74 2.65
N ARG A 2 6.81 -15.57 1.65
CA ARG A 2 5.41 -15.68 1.19
C ARG A 2 4.39 -15.89 2.32
N HIS A 3 4.55 -16.96 3.10
CA HIS A 3 3.64 -17.30 4.21
C HIS A 3 3.48 -16.17 5.25
N VAL A 4 4.52 -15.36 5.43
CA VAL A 4 4.55 -14.23 6.37
C VAL A 4 3.72 -13.08 5.82
N ILE A 5 3.87 -12.76 4.53
CA ILE A 5 3.05 -11.75 3.84
C ILE A 5 1.57 -12.14 3.89
N GLU A 6 1.26 -13.40 3.58
CA GLU A 6 -0.12 -13.93 3.62
C GLU A 6 -0.73 -13.85 5.03
N ALA A 7 0.05 -14.18 6.06
CA ALA A 7 -0.41 -14.11 7.46
C ALA A 7 -0.69 -12.67 7.92
N ILE A 8 0.10 -11.70 7.46
CA ILE A 8 0.03 -10.31 7.90
C ILE A 8 -0.99 -9.49 7.10
N MET A 9 -1.03 -9.70 5.78
CA MET A 9 -1.82 -8.88 4.85
C MET A 9 -3.07 -9.59 4.34
N GLY A 10 -3.23 -10.87 4.68
CA GLY A 10 -4.35 -11.70 4.27
C GLY A 10 -4.07 -12.54 3.02
N PRO A 11 -4.93 -13.54 2.74
CA PRO A 11 -4.77 -14.46 1.62
C PRO A 11 -4.72 -13.75 0.26
N GLY A 12 -3.76 -14.12 -0.57
CA GLY A 12 -3.50 -13.56 -1.90
C GLY A 12 -2.54 -12.37 -1.91
N ALA A 13 -2.20 -11.80 -0.75
CA ALA A 13 -1.39 -10.58 -0.69
C ALA A 13 0.01 -10.77 -1.27
N ALA A 14 0.63 -11.94 -1.07
CA ALA A 14 1.97 -12.20 -1.58
C ALA A 14 2.03 -12.24 -3.12
N ALA A 15 0.90 -12.44 -3.80
CA ALA A 15 0.83 -12.42 -5.26
C ALA A 15 0.72 -11.00 -5.84
N ILE A 16 0.31 -10.01 -5.03
CA ILE A 16 0.01 -8.64 -5.47
C ILE A 16 0.91 -7.56 -4.83
N VAL A 17 1.65 -7.86 -3.75
CA VAL A 17 2.46 -6.87 -3.01
C VAL A 17 3.49 -6.10 -3.86
N THR A 18 3.94 -6.70 -4.97
CA THR A 18 4.89 -6.07 -5.92
C THR A 18 4.21 -5.46 -7.14
N ARG A 19 2.89 -5.54 -7.24
CA ARG A 19 2.10 -5.08 -8.39
C ARG A 19 1.35 -3.80 -8.01
N PRO A 20 1.11 -2.89 -8.98
CA PRO A 20 0.18 -1.81 -8.74
C PRO A 20 -1.23 -2.36 -8.52
N THR A 21 -1.97 -1.76 -7.59
CA THR A 21 -3.38 -2.09 -7.34
C THR A 21 -4.24 -0.84 -7.53
N VAL A 22 -5.48 -1.06 -7.95
CA VAL A 22 -6.48 0.00 -8.13
C VAL A 22 -7.69 -0.37 -7.29
N ASN A 23 -8.10 0.55 -6.43
CA ASN A 23 -9.34 0.47 -5.70
C ASN A 23 -10.34 1.47 -6.29
N VAL A 24 -11.49 0.97 -6.71
CA VAL A 24 -12.61 1.81 -7.14
C VAL A 24 -13.42 2.17 -5.90
N GLY A 25 -13.34 3.43 -5.51
CA GLY A 25 -14.07 3.99 -4.39
C GLY A 25 -15.50 4.35 -4.77
N PRO A 26 -16.05 5.43 -4.17
CA PRO A 26 -17.41 5.87 -4.46
C PRO A 26 -17.65 6.13 -5.95
N ILE A 27 -18.77 5.58 -6.43
CA ILE A 27 -19.33 5.88 -7.74
C ILE A 27 -20.60 6.70 -7.49
N ARG A 28 -20.68 7.88 -8.11
CA ARG A 28 -21.86 8.73 -8.05
C ARG A 28 -22.44 8.85 -9.46
N SER A 29 -23.71 8.51 -9.58
CA SER A 29 -24.50 8.65 -10.81
C SER A 29 -25.79 9.39 -10.47
N GLY A 30 -26.58 9.73 -11.49
CA GLY A 30 -27.75 10.61 -11.39
C GLY A 30 -28.79 10.20 -10.33
N PRO A 31 -29.73 11.10 -10.03
CA PRO A 31 -30.59 10.99 -8.86
C PRO A 31 -31.73 9.98 -9.00
N GLU A 32 -32.10 9.59 -10.22
CA GLU A 32 -33.30 8.81 -10.52
C GLU A 32 -32.96 7.46 -11.15
N VAL A 33 -33.55 6.39 -10.60
CA VAL A 33 -33.29 5.00 -11.02
C VAL A 33 -33.82 4.66 -12.43
N ASN A 34 -34.78 5.45 -12.92
CA ASN A 34 -35.44 5.26 -14.21
C ASN A 34 -34.93 6.22 -15.30
N VAL A 35 -33.89 7.00 -15.02
CA VAL A 35 -33.29 7.94 -15.97
C VAL A 35 -31.83 7.54 -16.23
N ILE A 36 -31.47 7.39 -17.50
CA ILE A 36 -30.07 7.17 -17.89
C ILE A 36 -29.29 8.43 -17.55
N SER A 37 -28.25 8.29 -16.71
CA SER A 37 -27.40 9.40 -16.31
C SER A 37 -26.50 9.83 -17.46
N ASP A 38 -26.39 11.14 -17.66
CA ASP A 38 -25.48 11.78 -18.63
C ASP A 38 -24.05 11.94 -18.08
N ALA A 39 -23.87 11.83 -16.76
CA ALA A 39 -22.57 11.91 -16.10
C ALA A 39 -22.45 10.94 -14.90
N CYS A 40 -21.25 10.38 -14.74
CA CYS A 40 -20.86 9.57 -13.59
C CYS A 40 -19.51 10.04 -13.05
N ILE A 41 -19.36 10.04 -11.72
CA ILE A 41 -18.09 10.38 -11.06
C ILE A 41 -17.56 9.13 -10.36
N PHE A 42 -16.33 8.77 -10.70
CA PHE A 42 -15.60 7.66 -10.10
C PHE A 42 -14.43 8.20 -9.29
N VAL A 43 -14.26 7.70 -8.07
CA VAL A 43 -13.06 7.97 -7.27
C VAL A 43 -12.17 6.73 -7.34
N LEU A 44 -10.92 6.90 -7.76
CA LEU A 44 -9.94 5.82 -7.87
C LEU A 44 -8.78 6.07 -6.91
N ASP A 45 -8.40 5.07 -6.11
CA ASP A 45 -7.17 5.06 -5.31
C ASP A 45 -6.22 4.03 -5.92
N MET A 46 -5.03 4.47 -6.33
CA MET A 46 -4.02 3.60 -6.94
C MET A 46 -2.81 3.47 -6.02
N ARG A 47 -2.43 2.23 -5.70
CA ARG A 47 -1.19 1.94 -4.97
C ARG A 47 -0.12 1.56 -5.96
N LEU A 48 0.92 2.37 -6.05
CA LEU A 48 2.05 2.12 -6.95
C LEU A 48 3.14 1.36 -6.20
N SER A 49 3.62 0.27 -6.78
CA SER A 49 4.75 -0.48 -6.24
C SER A 49 6.08 0.24 -6.51
N ALA A 50 7.13 -0.17 -5.80
CA ALA A 50 8.46 0.42 -5.96
C ALA A 50 8.93 0.35 -7.43
N GLY A 51 9.43 1.47 -7.94
CA GLY A 51 9.89 1.60 -9.33
C GLY A 51 8.84 2.14 -10.31
N LEU A 52 7.56 2.23 -9.93
CA LEU A 52 6.55 2.94 -10.74
C LEU A 52 6.58 4.44 -10.47
N VAL A 53 6.56 5.22 -11.56
CA VAL A 53 6.52 6.68 -11.53
C VAL A 53 5.09 7.15 -11.81
N ARG A 54 4.59 8.08 -10.98
CA ARG A 54 3.25 8.66 -11.10
C ARG A 54 2.97 9.16 -12.51
N ASP A 55 3.91 9.90 -13.08
CA ASP A 55 3.72 10.57 -14.37
C ASP A 55 3.56 9.57 -15.53
N TRP A 56 4.22 8.41 -15.45
CA TRP A 56 4.03 7.33 -16.43
C TRP A 56 2.63 6.72 -16.34
N VAL A 57 2.12 6.54 -15.12
CA VAL A 57 0.75 6.03 -14.89
C VAL A 57 -0.28 7.02 -15.39
N LEU A 58 -0.11 8.31 -15.09
CA LEU A 58 -1.00 9.37 -15.58
C LEU A 58 -0.99 9.46 -17.11
N ALA A 59 0.19 9.41 -17.73
CA ALA A 59 0.30 9.39 -19.19
C ALA A 59 -0.46 8.20 -19.82
N LEU A 60 -0.36 7.01 -19.21
CA LEU A 60 -1.13 5.84 -19.64
C LEU A 60 -2.64 6.06 -19.50
N ILE A 61 -3.11 6.63 -18.38
CA ILE A 61 -4.53 6.92 -18.17
C ILE A 61 -5.03 7.92 -19.22
N TYR A 62 -4.28 8.98 -19.50
CA TYR A 62 -4.64 9.93 -20.55
C TYR A 62 -4.72 9.26 -21.92
N ALA A 63 -3.76 8.38 -22.25
CA ALA A 63 -3.78 7.64 -23.51
C ALA A 63 -4.98 6.68 -23.61
N LEU A 64 -5.43 6.09 -22.50
CA LEU A 64 -6.64 5.25 -22.46
C LEU A 64 -7.92 6.08 -22.63
N ILE A 65 -7.99 7.25 -22.02
CA ILE A 65 -9.14 8.16 -22.15
C ILE A 65 -9.36 8.56 -23.62
N LEU A 66 -8.28 8.82 -24.36
CA LEU A 66 -8.34 9.19 -25.78
C LEU A 66 -8.85 8.06 -26.70
N GLN A 67 -9.03 6.84 -26.21
CA GLN A 67 -9.59 5.73 -26.99
C GLN A 67 -11.12 5.71 -26.97
N TYR A 68 -11.75 6.57 -26.16
CA TYR A 68 -13.21 6.65 -26.02
C TYR A 68 -13.73 7.93 -26.68
N ASP A 69 -14.09 7.85 -27.96
CA ASP A 69 -14.56 8.99 -28.74
C ASP A 69 -16.04 9.34 -28.48
N ASP A 70 -16.82 8.37 -28.01
CA ASP A 70 -18.27 8.51 -27.77
C ASP A 70 -18.63 9.10 -26.40
N ALA A 71 -17.63 9.37 -25.56
CA ALA A 71 -17.80 9.89 -24.21
C ALA A 71 -16.73 10.92 -23.86
N TRP A 72 -17.09 11.93 -23.08
CA TRP A 72 -16.10 12.84 -22.51
C TRP A 72 -15.67 12.32 -21.13
N VAL A 73 -14.37 12.29 -20.87
CA VAL A 73 -13.82 11.91 -19.56
C VAL A 73 -12.92 13.03 -19.05
N LYS A 74 -13.24 13.56 -17.87
CA LYS A 74 -12.39 14.53 -17.16
C LYS A 74 -11.67 13.86 -16.01
N LEU A 75 -10.34 13.74 -16.12
CA LEU A 75 -9.49 13.28 -15.03
C LEU A 75 -9.16 14.45 -14.09
N VAL A 76 -9.35 14.25 -12.78
CA VAL A 76 -8.93 15.17 -11.72
C VAL A 76 -8.00 14.43 -10.78
N VAL A 77 -6.75 14.89 -10.66
CA VAL A 77 -5.77 14.32 -9.74
C VAL A 77 -5.86 15.02 -8.39
N GLN A 78 -5.98 14.26 -7.31
CA GLN A 78 -5.94 14.81 -5.96
C GLN A 78 -4.50 14.90 -5.46
N GLU A 79 -3.83 16.03 -5.72
CA GLU A 79 -2.40 16.21 -5.43
C GLU A 79 -2.05 15.98 -3.95
N ALA A 80 -2.88 16.45 -3.02
CA ALA A 80 -2.65 16.30 -1.57
C ALA A 80 -2.54 14.83 -1.12
N SER A 81 -3.15 13.90 -1.86
CA SER A 81 -3.12 12.46 -1.57
C SER A 81 -2.20 11.69 -2.52
N SER A 82 -1.60 12.36 -3.52
CA SER A 82 -0.82 11.74 -4.59
C SER A 82 0.67 11.80 -4.30
N ASN A 83 1.11 10.91 -3.42
CA ASN A 83 2.49 10.82 -2.96
C ASN A 83 3.36 9.99 -3.92
N SER A 84 4.62 10.38 -4.11
CA SER A 84 5.58 9.56 -4.86
C SER A 84 5.88 8.24 -4.13
N ALA A 85 6.07 7.17 -4.90
CA ALA A 85 6.53 5.90 -4.38
C ALA A 85 7.88 6.10 -3.67
N SER A 86 8.01 5.54 -2.47
CA SER A 86 9.25 5.57 -1.70
C SER A 86 9.45 4.24 -0.97
N TYR A 87 10.70 3.85 -0.78
CA TYR A 87 11.07 2.63 -0.08
C TYR A 87 12.37 2.88 0.70
N SER A 88 12.61 2.07 1.73
CA SER A 88 13.88 2.06 2.46
C SER A 88 14.69 0.86 1.98
N THR A 89 16.01 1.03 1.81
CA THR A 89 16.89 -0.08 1.43
C THR A 89 17.11 -1.00 2.63
N LEU A 90 17.70 -2.18 2.43
CA LEU A 90 18.09 -3.06 3.54
C LEU A 90 19.55 -2.87 3.97
N ASP A 91 20.28 -1.97 3.30
CA ASP A 91 21.71 -1.76 3.53
C ASP A 91 22.00 -0.83 4.71
N TYR A 92 20.99 -0.10 5.21
CA TYR A 92 21.17 0.72 6.42
C TYR A 92 21.23 -0.16 7.67
N PRO A 93 22.09 0.17 8.66
CA PRO A 93 22.24 -0.62 9.89
C PRO A 93 20.93 -0.90 10.62
N MET A 94 19.98 0.04 10.57
CA MET A 94 18.67 -0.09 11.20
C MET A 94 17.88 -1.32 10.74
N ALA A 95 18.05 -1.76 9.48
CA ALA A 95 17.38 -2.95 8.96
C ALA A 95 17.82 -4.24 9.68
N ALA A 96 19.06 -4.28 10.19
CA ALA A 96 19.59 -5.40 10.98
C ALA A 96 19.36 -5.21 12.48
N LEU A 97 19.53 -3.98 12.98
CA LEU A 97 19.43 -3.66 14.40
C LEU A 97 18.01 -3.81 14.95
N LEU A 98 16.98 -3.40 14.19
CA LEU A 98 15.58 -3.54 14.62
C LEU A 98 15.21 -4.98 14.96
N PRO A 99 15.41 -5.96 14.06
CA PRO A 99 15.03 -7.33 14.35
C PRO A 99 15.98 -8.04 15.34
N ASP A 100 17.20 -7.54 15.55
CA ASP A 100 18.08 -8.07 16.62
C ASP A 100 17.62 -7.59 18.00
N ASN A 101 17.28 -6.30 18.12
CA ASN A 101 16.83 -5.71 19.37
C ASN A 101 15.39 -6.09 19.75
N SER A 102 14.56 -6.55 18.80
CA SER A 102 13.17 -6.98 19.08
C SER A 102 13.10 -8.10 20.12
N LYS A 103 14.13 -8.96 20.20
CA LYS A 103 14.22 -10.05 21.17
C LYS A 103 14.35 -9.58 22.61
N LEU A 104 14.87 -8.37 22.82
CA LEU A 104 15.02 -7.77 24.15
C LEU A 104 13.67 -7.31 24.70
N VAL A 105 12.77 -6.85 23.83
CA VAL A 105 11.45 -6.32 24.20
C VAL A 105 10.37 -7.39 24.17
N ALA A 106 10.53 -8.44 23.35
CA ALA A 106 9.63 -9.58 23.29
C ALA A 106 10.42 -10.90 23.34
N PRO A 107 10.90 -11.30 24.54
CA PRO A 107 11.61 -12.57 24.70
C PRO A 107 10.74 -13.76 24.27
N GLY A 108 11.27 -14.59 23.37
CA GLY A 108 10.57 -15.77 22.84
C GLY A 108 9.71 -15.53 21.59
N ALA A 109 9.58 -14.28 21.12
CA ALA A 109 8.97 -13.98 19.83
C ALA A 109 9.93 -14.27 18.66
N ASP A 110 9.35 -14.61 17.51
CA ASP A 110 10.12 -14.80 16.28
C ASP A 110 10.76 -13.47 15.81
N LYS A 111 11.93 -13.58 15.19
CA LYS A 111 12.64 -12.41 14.65
C LYS A 111 11.82 -11.79 13.49
N PRO A 112 11.57 -10.46 13.50
CA PRO A 112 10.85 -9.81 12.42
C PRO A 112 11.66 -9.87 11.10
N LEU A 113 10.97 -10.08 9.99
CA LEU A 113 11.52 -10.07 8.63
C LEU A 113 11.15 -8.78 7.91
N ALA A 114 12.06 -8.08 7.25
CA ALA A 114 11.66 -6.88 6.50
C ALA A 114 10.67 -7.22 5.36
N VAL A 115 9.43 -6.69 5.46
CA VAL A 115 8.36 -6.88 4.46
C VAL A 115 7.91 -5.51 3.94
N PRO A 116 7.77 -5.30 2.62
CA PRO A 116 7.22 -4.07 2.06
C PRO A 116 5.77 -3.84 2.51
N SER A 117 5.44 -2.63 2.95
CA SER A 117 4.05 -2.27 3.27
C SER A 117 3.26 -1.91 2.01
N MET A 118 1.99 -2.32 1.95
CA MET A 118 1.03 -1.87 0.92
C MET A 118 0.31 -0.57 1.30
N ARG A 119 0.53 -0.06 2.52
CA ARG A 119 -0.07 1.19 3.03
C ARG A 119 0.91 2.34 2.91
N THR A 120 0.35 3.54 2.70
CA THR A 120 1.12 4.78 2.85
C THR A 120 1.30 5.08 4.33
N VAL A 121 2.53 5.42 4.73
CA VAL A 121 2.88 5.81 6.10
C VAL A 121 3.67 7.12 6.08
N ASP A 122 3.55 7.94 7.13
CA ASP A 122 4.15 9.28 7.16
C ASP A 122 5.68 9.30 7.18
N TYR A 123 6.32 8.15 7.43
CA TYR A 123 7.76 7.99 7.29
C TYR A 123 8.27 8.20 5.85
N LYS A 124 7.38 8.36 4.86
CA LYS A 124 7.74 8.76 3.49
C LYS A 124 8.49 10.10 3.45
N HIS A 125 8.19 11.04 4.36
CA HIS A 125 8.82 12.37 4.36
C HIS A 125 10.33 12.30 4.64
N HIS A 126 10.76 11.38 5.51
CA HIS A 126 12.19 11.10 5.72
C HIS A 126 12.84 10.49 4.48
N ARG A 127 12.13 9.58 3.80
CA ARG A 127 12.63 8.95 2.56
C ARG A 127 12.74 9.94 1.41
N TYR A 128 11.93 10.99 1.37
CA TYR A 128 12.06 12.08 0.40
C TYR A 128 13.31 12.95 0.62
N THR A 129 13.96 12.82 1.77
CA THR A 129 15.23 13.49 2.10
C THR A 129 16.38 12.50 2.25
N ASP A 130 16.31 11.35 1.57
CA ASP A 130 17.33 10.28 1.58
C ASP A 130 17.63 9.69 2.98
N ILE A 131 16.68 9.76 3.90
CA ILE A 131 16.77 9.13 5.22
C ILE A 131 15.91 7.86 5.22
N SER A 132 16.56 6.70 5.30
CA SER A 132 15.87 5.40 5.44
C SER A 132 15.09 5.34 6.74
N ALA A 133 13.81 4.97 6.63
CA ALA A 133 12.89 4.85 7.76
C ALA A 133 12.14 3.52 7.71
N TYR A 134 12.02 2.86 8.85
CA TYR A 134 11.43 1.52 8.97
C TYR A 134 10.28 1.56 9.95
N VAL A 135 9.27 0.71 9.73
CA VAL A 135 8.16 0.55 10.65
C VAL A 135 8.30 -0.76 11.39
N TYR A 136 8.19 -0.68 12.71
CA TYR A 136 8.15 -1.79 13.64
C TYR A 136 7.10 -1.46 14.71
N GLY A 137 6.27 -2.42 15.13
CA GLY A 137 5.09 -2.14 15.98
C GLY A 137 4.40 -3.39 16.52
N CYS A 138 3.06 -3.34 16.68
CA CYS A 138 2.22 -4.46 17.14
C CYS A 138 1.79 -5.45 16.05
N SER A 139 1.53 -6.71 16.44
CA SER A 139 1.00 -7.73 15.53
C SER A 139 -0.39 -7.37 14.97
N PRO A 140 -0.67 -7.64 13.69
CA PRO A 140 -2.00 -7.47 13.08
C PRO A 140 -3.09 -8.33 13.76
N HIS A 141 -2.73 -9.28 14.61
CA HIS A 141 -3.68 -10.10 15.37
C HIS A 141 -4.14 -9.45 16.68
N THR A 142 -3.41 -8.44 17.19
CA THR A 142 -3.64 -7.88 18.54
C THR A 142 -4.24 -6.47 18.54
N SER A 143 -4.23 -5.77 17.41
CA SER A 143 -4.78 -4.42 17.28
C SER A 143 -5.62 -4.30 16.01
N LYS A 144 -6.82 -3.71 16.15
CA LYS A 144 -7.77 -3.49 15.04
C LYS A 144 -7.33 -2.37 14.08
N ASP A 145 -6.33 -1.58 14.48
CA ASP A 145 -5.84 -0.42 13.75
C ASP A 145 -4.34 -0.52 13.47
N ASP A 146 -3.98 -0.16 12.24
CA ASP A 146 -2.64 0.07 11.66
C ASP A 146 -1.46 -0.72 12.27
N CYS A 147 -1.27 -1.94 11.77
CA CYS A 147 -0.08 -2.74 12.05
C CYS A 147 0.64 -3.07 10.75
N SER A 148 1.85 -2.55 10.58
CA SER A 148 2.81 -3.01 9.58
C SER A 148 3.97 -3.67 10.32
N VAL A 149 3.75 -4.92 10.75
CA VAL A 149 4.65 -5.57 11.69
C VAL A 149 4.75 -7.04 11.41
N ILE A 150 5.99 -7.48 11.56
CA ILE A 150 6.43 -8.82 11.28
C ILE A 150 6.55 -9.56 12.60
N GLU A 151 5.44 -10.08 13.09
CA GLU A 151 5.45 -11.02 14.21
C GLU A 151 4.53 -12.18 13.81
N GLN A 152 5.14 -13.33 13.47
CA GLN A 152 4.42 -14.59 13.46
C GLN A 152 4.50 -15.15 14.87
N ARG A 153 3.37 -15.22 15.58
CA ARG A 153 3.24 -16.19 16.67
C ARG A 153 2.84 -17.52 16.04
N ARG A 154 3.58 -18.59 16.32
CA ARG A 154 3.04 -19.94 16.15
C ARG A 154 1.81 -20.08 17.05
N SER A 155 0.68 -20.48 16.47
CA SER A 155 -0.39 -21.10 17.25
C SER A 155 0.22 -22.28 18.00
N GLN A 156 0.06 -22.28 19.32
CA GLN A 156 0.26 -23.49 20.11
C GLN A 156 -0.88 -24.43 19.73
N GLU A 157 -0.56 -25.49 19.00
CA GLU A 157 -1.40 -26.69 18.97
C GLU A 157 -1.26 -27.38 20.33
N GLY A 158 -2.39 -27.52 21.01
CA GLY A 158 -2.63 -28.36 22.17
C GLY A 158 -4.09 -28.80 22.13
#